data_AF-A0A915YD41-F1
#
_entry.id   AF-A0A915YD41-F1
#
_cell.length_a   1.000
_cell.length_b   1.000
_cell.length_c   1.000
_cell.angle_alpha   90.00
_cell.angle_beta   90.00
_cell.angle_gamma   90.00
#
_symmetry.space_group_name_H-M   'P 1'
#
loop_
_entity.id
_entity.type
_entity.pdbx_description
1 polymer ?
#
loop_
_entity_poly.entity_id
_entity_poly.type
_entity_poly.pdbx_seq_one_letter_code
_entity_poly.pdbx_strand_id
1 'polypeptide(L)'
;MSIKNWIAKTDFEQLLATLYRSQNAPQWRILLFKYAYRYQDTYPFDCLEDAFAFLEEELKGNNIRVLLTEELEEIQTAVSYAMGEYCFSLTEIAAVVNRLLNTEPLSQSEIQTMINHIWEAYSCNLNPSQFIEREDHILTQLVKKYISIH
;
A
#
# COMPACT_ATOMS: atom_id res chain seq x y z
N MET A 1 18.05 -6.71 1.32
CA MET A 1 17.50 -7.18 2.61
C MET A 1 16.18 -7.88 2.29
N SER A 2 15.94 -9.12 2.73
CA SER A 2 14.65 -9.77 2.47
C SER A 2 13.62 -9.19 3.43
N ILE A 3 12.52 -8.65 2.91
CA ILE A 3 11.39 -8.19 3.73
C ILE A 3 10.84 -9.40 4.48
N LYS A 4 10.48 -9.21 5.74
CA LYS A 4 9.86 -10.26 6.55
C LYS A 4 8.46 -10.56 6.01
N ASN A 5 8.12 -11.85 5.88
CA ASN A 5 6.76 -12.23 5.51
C ASN A 5 5.86 -12.18 6.76
N TRP A 6 5.34 -10.99 7.04
CA TRP A 6 4.47 -10.71 8.17
C TRP A 6 3.09 -11.34 8.04
N ILE A 7 2.57 -11.37 6.81
CA ILE A 7 1.22 -11.87 6.52
C ILE A 7 1.14 -13.39 6.40
N ALA A 8 2.25 -14.11 6.62
CA ALA A 8 2.24 -15.57 6.59
C ALA A 8 1.22 -16.14 7.58
N LYS A 9 0.34 -17.00 7.06
CA LYS A 9 -0.74 -17.69 7.79
C LYS A 9 -1.83 -16.77 8.35
N THR A 10 -1.97 -15.55 7.82
CA THR A 10 -3.06 -14.67 8.20
C THR A 10 -4.32 -14.91 7.37
N ASP A 11 -5.47 -14.38 7.79
CA ASP A 11 -6.72 -14.50 7.03
C ASP A 11 -6.63 -13.72 5.71
N PHE A 12 -5.94 -12.58 5.72
CA PHE A 12 -5.67 -11.80 4.52
C PHE A 12 -4.91 -12.62 3.46
N GLU A 13 -3.86 -13.36 3.84
CA GLU A 13 -3.08 -14.16 2.87
C GLU A 13 -3.96 -15.20 2.16
N GLN A 14 -4.84 -15.87 2.92
CA GLN A 14 -5.79 -16.84 2.38
C GLN A 14 -6.81 -16.19 1.44
N LEU A 15 -7.36 -15.03 1.83
CA LEU A 15 -8.30 -14.27 1.01
C LEU A 15 -7.65 -13.78 -0.27
N LEU A 16 -6.43 -13.26 -0.21
CA LEU A 16 -5.69 -12.83 -1.38
C LEU A 16 -5.46 -14.01 -2.34
N ALA A 17 -5.04 -15.17 -1.83
CA ALA A 17 -4.86 -16.37 -2.67
C ALA A 17 -6.16 -16.83 -3.35
N THR A 18 -7.30 -16.59 -2.73
CA THR A 18 -8.62 -17.00 -3.24
C THR A 18 -9.21 -15.98 -4.21
N LEU A 19 -9.04 -14.69 -3.93
CA LEU A 19 -9.73 -13.58 -4.59
C LEU A 19 -8.86 -12.82 -5.59
N TYR A 20 -7.56 -13.09 -5.63
CA TYR A 20 -6.69 -12.52 -6.64
C TYR A 20 -7.11 -13.02 -8.02
N ARG A 21 -7.69 -12.09 -8.80
CA ARG A 21 -8.03 -12.25 -10.21
C ARG A 21 -7.63 -10.96 -10.92
N SER A 22 -7.07 -11.06 -12.12
CA SER A 22 -6.58 -9.89 -12.88
C SER A 22 -7.67 -8.83 -13.13
N GLN A 23 -8.93 -9.23 -13.22
CA GLN A 23 -10.08 -8.34 -13.36
C GLN A 23 -10.33 -7.42 -12.15
N ASN A 24 -9.76 -7.74 -10.98
CA ASN A 24 -9.89 -6.95 -9.74
C ASN A 24 -8.71 -5.98 -9.53
N ALA A 25 -7.80 -5.83 -10.50
CA ALA A 25 -6.56 -5.06 -10.32
C ALA A 25 -6.78 -3.59 -9.89
N PRO A 26 -7.75 -2.83 -10.45
CA PRO A 26 -8.04 -1.48 -9.97
C PRO A 26 -8.50 -1.45 -8.49
N GLN A 27 -9.34 -2.41 -8.10
CA GLN A 27 -9.87 -2.49 -6.73
C GLN A 27 -8.77 -2.83 -5.72
N TRP A 28 -7.81 -3.68 -6.08
CA TRP A 28 -6.64 -3.95 -5.24
C TRP A 28 -5.79 -2.70 -5.01
N ARG A 29 -5.60 -1.88 -6.04
CA ARG A 29 -4.87 -0.60 -5.91
C ARG A 29 -5.58 0.38 -4.98
N ILE A 30 -6.91 0.53 -5.13
CA ILE A 30 -7.72 1.37 -4.24
C ILE A 30 -7.63 0.89 -2.79
N LEU A 31 -7.72 -0.43 -2.58
CA LEU A 31 -7.60 -1.04 -1.25
C LEU A 31 -6.23 -0.73 -0.62
N LEU A 32 -5.15 -0.97 -1.37
CA LEU A 32 -3.78 -0.74 -0.90
C LEU A 32 -3.53 0.75 -0.60
N PHE A 33 -4.02 1.65 -1.46
CA PHE A 33 -3.96 3.08 -1.18
C PHE A 33 -4.69 3.44 0.12
N LYS A 34 -5.94 2.99 0.30
CA LYS A 34 -6.69 3.29 1.53
C LYS A 34 -6.03 2.71 2.77
N TYR A 35 -5.38 1.55 2.65
CA TYR A 35 -4.66 0.93 3.75
C TYR A 35 -3.34 1.66 4.08
N ALA A 36 -2.56 2.04 3.08
CA ALA A 36 -1.36 2.86 3.26
C ALA A 36 -1.68 4.25 3.82
N TYR A 37 -2.75 4.89 3.33
CA TYR A 37 -3.21 6.18 3.82
C TYR A 37 -3.60 6.13 5.30
N ARG A 38 -4.20 5.02 5.76
CA ARG A 38 -4.49 4.83 7.20
C ARG A 38 -3.22 4.83 8.05
N TYR A 39 -2.12 4.24 7.56
CA TYR A 39 -0.85 4.32 8.25
C TYR A 39 -0.36 5.77 8.30
N GLN A 40 -0.34 6.45 7.15
CA GLN A 40 0.09 7.86 7.03
C GLN A 40 -0.73 8.79 7.95
N ASP A 41 -2.05 8.61 8.04
CA ASP A 41 -2.92 9.38 8.93
C ASP A 41 -2.58 9.16 10.42
N THR A 42 -2.09 7.97 10.78
CA THR A 42 -1.68 7.64 12.15
C THR A 42 -0.24 8.12 12.45
N TYR A 43 0.66 8.01 11.47
CA TYR A 43 2.08 8.33 11.56
C TYR A 43 2.50 9.18 10.35
N PRO A 44 2.24 10.50 10.38
CA PRO A 44 2.41 11.34 9.20
C PRO A 44 3.88 11.58 8.85
N PHE A 45 4.14 11.54 7.56
CA PHE A 45 5.37 11.98 6.92
C PHE A 45 5.07 13.09 5.91
N ASP A 46 5.47 14.32 6.22
CA ASP A 46 5.20 15.50 5.39
C ASP A 46 5.72 15.32 3.95
N CYS A 47 6.86 14.64 3.77
CA CYS A 47 7.44 14.38 2.46
C CYS A 47 6.63 13.42 1.56
N LEU A 48 5.58 12.78 2.08
CA LEU A 48 4.67 11.93 1.31
C LEU A 48 3.29 12.57 1.08
N GLU A 49 3.03 13.75 1.64
CA GLU A 49 1.70 14.40 1.58
C GLU A 49 1.23 14.61 0.14
N ASP A 50 2.08 15.19 -0.71
CA ASP A 50 1.77 15.44 -2.12
C ASP A 50 1.50 14.13 -2.89
N ALA A 51 2.26 13.08 -2.59
CA ALA A 51 2.08 11.78 -3.22
C ALA A 51 0.73 11.13 -2.85
N PHE A 52 0.31 11.24 -1.59
CA PHE A 52 -1.00 10.75 -1.15
C PHE A 52 -2.14 11.60 -1.71
N ALA A 53 -1.99 12.92 -1.79
CA ALA A 53 -2.97 13.82 -2.39
C ALA A 53 -3.17 13.50 -3.88
N PHE A 54 -2.08 13.34 -4.63
CA PHE A 54 -2.12 12.95 -6.04
C PHE A 54 -2.81 11.60 -6.25
N LEU A 55 -2.41 10.57 -5.49
CA LEU A 55 -3.04 9.26 -5.55
C LEU A 55 -4.52 9.29 -5.19
N GLU A 56 -4.93 10.14 -4.24
CA GLU A 56 -6.35 10.29 -3.89
C GLU A 56 -7.16 10.84 -5.07
N GLU A 57 -6.67 11.87 -5.76
CA GLU A 57 -7.34 12.43 -6.94
C GLU A 57 -7.40 11.41 -8.09
N GLU A 58 -6.30 10.72 -8.38
CA GLU A 58 -6.24 9.73 -9.47
C GLU A 58 -7.17 8.53 -9.24
N LEU A 59 -7.35 8.12 -7.99
CA LEU A 59 -8.19 6.97 -7.64
C LEU A 59 -9.68 7.31 -7.48
N LYS A 60 -10.07 8.60 -7.42
CA LYS A 60 -11.49 9.03 -7.36
C LYS A 60 -12.28 8.66 -8.62
N GLY A 61 -11.62 8.49 -9.76
CA GLY A 61 -12.28 8.34 -11.06
C GLY A 61 -12.59 6.92 -11.54
N ASN A 62 -12.18 5.85 -10.83
CA ASN A 62 -12.14 4.44 -11.33
C ASN A 62 -11.40 4.22 -12.67
N ASN A 63 -10.98 5.30 -13.34
CA ASN A 63 -10.12 5.33 -14.51
C ASN A 63 -8.80 5.90 -14.03
N ILE A 64 -7.84 5.02 -13.75
CA ILE A 64 -6.44 5.39 -13.54
C ILE A 64 -5.99 6.01 -14.87
N ARG A 65 -5.99 7.34 -14.94
CA ARG A 65 -5.40 8.09 -16.05
C ARG A 65 -4.19 8.79 -15.52
N VAL A 66 -3.24 8.01 -15.01
CA VAL A 66 -1.90 8.51 -14.73
C VAL A 66 -1.27 8.77 -16.09
N LEU A 67 -1.55 9.96 -16.60
CA LEU A 67 -0.82 10.56 -17.70
C LEU A 67 0.58 10.83 -17.14
N LEU A 68 1.60 10.50 -17.91
CA LEU A 68 2.96 10.94 -17.63
C LEU A 68 2.95 12.47 -17.70
N THR A 69 2.83 13.11 -16.55
CA THR A 69 2.89 14.56 -16.37
C THR A 69 4.19 14.91 -15.65
N GLU A 70 4.68 16.15 -15.83
CA GLU A 70 5.81 16.67 -15.07
C GLU A 70 5.56 16.56 -13.55
N GLU A 71 4.31 16.76 -13.12
CA GLU A 71 3.86 16.58 -11.73
C GLU A 71 4.10 15.15 -11.21
N LEU A 72 3.80 14.12 -12.01
CA LEU A 72 4.06 12.73 -11.61
C LEU A 72 5.56 12.46 -11.45
N GLU A 73 6.40 13.01 -12.33
CA GLU A 73 7.86 12.84 -12.27
C GLU A 73 8.45 13.50 -11.01
N GLU A 74 7.96 14.69 -10.64
CA GLU A 74 8.35 15.39 -9.42
C GLU A 74 7.96 14.58 -8.17
N ILE A 75 6.71 14.08 -8.13
CA ILE A 75 6.22 13.25 -7.03
C ILE A 75 7.03 11.95 -6.91
N GLN A 76 7.28 11.26 -8.03
CA GLN A 76 8.10 10.04 -8.04
C GLN A 76 9.53 10.31 -7.56
N THR A 77 10.09 11.46 -7.93
CA THR A 77 11.42 11.87 -7.47
C THR A 77 11.43 12.09 -5.95
N ALA A 78 10.44 12.80 -5.40
CA ALA A 78 10.31 13.01 -3.96
C ALA A 78 10.16 11.68 -3.19
N VAL A 79 9.32 10.78 -3.68
CA VAL A 79 9.12 9.45 -3.08
C VAL A 79 10.40 8.62 -3.15
N SER A 80 11.15 8.68 -4.25
CA SER A 80 12.43 8.00 -4.40
C SER A 80 13.47 8.48 -3.38
N TYR A 81 13.52 9.79 -3.10
CA TYR A 81 14.35 10.32 -2.02
C TYR A 81 13.92 9.78 -0.66
N ALA A 82 12.62 9.76 -0.35
CA ALA A 82 12.09 9.22 0.90
C ALA A 82 12.42 7.73 1.11
N MET A 83 12.51 6.93 0.04
CA MET A 83 12.98 5.54 0.12
C MET A 83 14.44 5.40 0.55
N GLY A 84 15.27 6.42 0.32
CA GLY A 84 16.70 6.43 0.68
C GLY A 84 17.01 6.99 2.07
N GLU A 85 16.00 7.47 2.81
CA GLU A 85 16.17 8.09 4.11
C GLU A 85 16.53 7.09 5.22
N TYR A 86 17.07 7.60 6.33
CA TYR A 86 17.44 6.75 7.49
C TYR A 86 16.20 6.26 8.30
N CYS A 87 15.05 6.90 8.12
CA CYS A 87 13.82 6.53 8.82
C CYS A 87 13.21 5.26 8.19
N PHE A 88 13.41 4.10 8.84
CA PHE A 88 12.95 2.81 8.31
C PHE A 88 11.45 2.80 7.97
N SER A 89 10.58 3.27 8.87
CA SER A 89 9.14 3.33 8.60
C SER A 89 8.78 4.22 7.40
N LEU A 90 9.53 5.31 7.19
CA LEU A 90 9.36 6.16 6.00
C LEU A 90 9.76 5.40 4.75
N THR A 91 10.91 4.72 4.76
CA THR A 91 11.39 3.91 3.63
C THR A 91 10.36 2.86 3.21
N GLU A 92 9.78 2.16 4.18
CA GLU A 92 8.79 1.12 3.95
C GLU A 92 7.50 1.68 3.32
N ILE A 93 6.96 2.79 3.85
CA ILE A 93 5.75 3.41 3.28
C ILE A 93 6.04 4.07 1.92
N ALA A 94 7.20 4.71 1.75
CA ALA A 94 7.61 5.28 0.47
C ALA A 94 7.71 4.21 -0.62
N ALA A 95 8.20 3.00 -0.31
CA ALA A 95 8.22 1.88 -1.25
C ALA A 95 6.81 1.49 -1.73
N VAL A 96 5.82 1.50 -0.82
CA VAL A 96 4.42 1.23 -1.15
C VAL A 96 3.84 2.33 -2.04
N VAL A 97 4.04 3.60 -1.67
CA VAL A 97 3.58 4.75 -2.45
C VAL A 97 4.18 4.75 -3.85
N ASN A 98 5.49 4.49 -3.96
CA ASN A 98 6.17 4.37 -5.25
C ASN A 98 5.51 3.31 -6.15
N ARG A 99 5.16 2.15 -5.57
CA ARG A 99 4.49 1.09 -6.34
C ARG A 99 3.05 1.47 -6.74
N LEU A 100 2.34 2.23 -5.91
CA LEU A 100 1.00 2.76 -6.21
C LEU A 100 1.02 3.80 -7.34
N LEU A 101 2.11 4.55 -7.50
CA LEU A 101 2.30 5.50 -8.60
C LEU A 101 2.61 4.82 -9.94
N ASN A 102 3.17 3.60 -9.95
CA ASN A 102 3.41 2.84 -11.18
C ASN A 102 2.09 2.27 -11.74
N THR A 103 1.73 2.57 -12.98
CA THR A 103 0.47 2.17 -13.65
C THR A 103 0.35 0.69 -13.99
N GLU A 104 1.43 -0.09 -13.92
CA GLU A 104 1.42 -1.51 -14.24
C GLU A 104 0.49 -2.30 -13.30
N PRO A 105 -0.25 -3.30 -13.82
CA PRO A 105 -1.10 -4.15 -13.02
C PRO A 105 -0.34 -4.75 -11.83
N LEU A 106 -0.99 -4.79 -10.67
CA LEU A 106 -0.41 -5.38 -9.46
C LEU A 106 -0.55 -6.90 -9.53
N SER A 107 0.58 -7.60 -9.45
CA SER A 107 0.63 -9.04 -9.22
C SER A 107 0.28 -9.37 -7.77
N GLN A 108 -0.11 -10.63 -7.53
CA GLN A 108 -0.39 -11.12 -6.19
C GLN A 108 0.81 -10.94 -5.25
N SER A 109 2.02 -11.25 -5.71
CA SER A 109 3.25 -11.12 -4.93
C SER A 109 3.59 -9.66 -4.62
N GLU A 110 3.25 -8.72 -5.51
CA GLU A 110 3.43 -7.30 -5.23
C GLU A 110 2.46 -6.81 -4.16
N ILE A 111 1.20 -7.25 -4.20
CA ILE A 111 0.23 -6.94 -3.14
C ILE A 111 0.74 -7.46 -1.79
N GLN A 112 1.22 -8.71 -1.73
CA GLN A 112 1.82 -9.28 -0.51
C GLN A 112 3.01 -8.46 -0.02
N THR A 113 3.90 -8.08 -0.94
CA THR A 113 5.10 -7.29 -0.62
C THR A 113 4.72 -5.92 -0.06
N MET A 114 3.75 -5.24 -0.67
CA MET A 114 3.28 -3.93 -0.21
C MET A 114 2.65 -4.00 1.19
N ILE A 115 1.87 -5.03 1.50
CA ILE A 115 1.34 -5.20 2.87
C ILE A 115 2.45 -5.47 3.87
N ASN A 116 3.42 -6.31 3.51
CA ASN A 116 4.57 -6.58 4.38
C ASN A 116 5.37 -5.29 4.68
N HIS A 117 5.54 -4.41 3.70
CA HIS A 117 6.14 -3.08 3.93
C HIS A 117 5.34 -2.26 4.95
N ILE A 118 4.01 -2.17 4.81
CA ILE A 118 3.18 -1.41 5.78
C ILE A 118 3.28 -2.01 7.19
N TRP A 119 3.33 -3.34 7.32
CA TRP A 119 3.46 -4.00 8.62
C TRP A 119 4.85 -3.87 9.22
N GLU A 120 5.90 -3.86 8.40
CA GLU A 120 7.26 -3.49 8.84
C GLU A 120 7.27 -2.06 9.38
N ALA A 121 6.61 -1.11 8.70
CA ALA A 121 6.46 0.26 9.17
C ALA A 121 5.69 0.35 10.51
N TYR A 122 4.67 -0.48 10.73
CA TYR A 122 3.99 -0.57 12.03
C TYR A 122 4.93 -1.12 13.12
N SER A 123 5.78 -2.08 12.77
CA SER A 123 6.71 -2.70 13.72
C SER A 123 7.77 -1.72 14.27
N CYS A 124 8.02 -0.61 13.56
CA CYS A 124 8.87 0.48 14.04
C CYS A 124 8.25 1.23 15.23
N ASN A 125 6.92 1.19 15.37
CA ASN A 125 6.17 1.93 16.38
C ASN A 125 5.50 1.02 17.43
N LEU A 126 5.22 -0.23 17.08
CA LEU A 126 4.40 -1.16 17.85
C LEU A 126 5.05 -2.53 17.91
N ASN A 127 4.89 -3.22 19.04
CA ASN A 127 5.22 -4.63 19.11
C ASN A 127 4.28 -5.45 18.21
N PRO A 128 4.74 -6.56 17.60
CA PRO A 128 3.92 -7.41 16.74
C PRO A 128 2.58 -7.83 17.35
N SER A 129 2.55 -8.14 18.65
CA SER A 129 1.34 -8.51 19.38
C SER A 129 0.29 -7.39 19.48
N GLN A 130 0.66 -6.14 19.22
CA GLN A 130 -0.22 -4.97 19.30
C GLN A 130 -0.88 -4.64 17.96
N PHE A 131 -0.38 -5.16 16.84
CA PHE A 131 -0.89 -4.79 15.52
C PHE A 131 -1.27 -5.97 14.63
N ILE A 132 -0.62 -7.13 14.70
CA ILE A 132 -0.85 -8.21 13.72
C ILE A 132 -2.33 -8.60 13.59
N GLU A 133 -2.99 -8.92 14.72
CA GLU A 133 -4.41 -9.32 14.70
C GLU A 133 -5.32 -8.18 14.24
N ARG A 134 -5.06 -6.96 14.72
CA ARG A 134 -5.82 -5.75 14.37
C ARG A 134 -5.72 -5.46 12.88
N GLU A 135 -4.52 -5.47 12.33
CA GLU A 135 -4.23 -5.14 10.94
C GLU A 135 -4.73 -6.22 9.99
N ASP A 136 -4.60 -7.50 10.34
CA ASP A 136 -5.18 -8.59 9.55
C ASP A 136 -6.71 -8.49 9.47
N HIS A 137 -7.34 -8.18 10.60
CA HIS A 137 -8.79 -7.94 10.64
C HIS A 137 -9.19 -6.77 9.75
N ILE A 138 -8.52 -5.62 9.86
CA ILE A 138 -8.79 -4.43 9.05
C ILE A 138 -8.64 -4.75 7.56
N LEU A 139 -7.54 -5.39 7.16
CA LEU A 139 -7.28 -5.77 5.78
C LEU A 139 -8.37 -6.70 5.24
N THR A 140 -8.76 -7.71 6.02
CA THR A 140 -9.83 -8.63 5.66
C THR A 140 -11.17 -7.91 5.44
N GLN A 141 -11.50 -6.91 6.27
CA GLN A 141 -12.71 -6.10 6.07
C GLN A 141 -12.61 -5.22 4.82
N LEU A 142 -11.45 -4.62 4.55
CA LEU A 142 -11.23 -3.84 3.33
C LEU A 142 -11.37 -4.71 2.08
N VAL A 143 -10.84 -5.94 2.09
CA VAL A 143 -11.00 -6.89 0.98
C VAL A 143 -12.48 -7.16 0.73
N LYS A 144 -13.25 -7.49 1.77
CA LYS A 144 -14.70 -7.74 1.65
C LYS A 144 -15.48 -6.52 1.13
N LYS A 145 -15.01 -5.31 1.42
CA LYS A 145 -15.65 -4.06 0.99
C LYS A 145 -15.35 -3.72 -0.48
N TYR A 146 -14.11 -3.89 -0.92
CA TYR A 146 -13.65 -3.40 -2.23
C TYR A 146 -13.50 -4.49 -3.30
N ILE A 147 -13.30 -5.74 -2.89
CA ILE A 147 -13.13 -6.87 -3.79
C ILE A 147 -14.43 -7.67 -3.81
N SER A 148 -15.22 -7.48 -4.86
CA SER A 148 -16.48 -8.21 -5.06
C SER A 148 -16.22 -9.70 -5.23
N ILE A 149 -16.95 -10.52 -4.48
CA ILE A 149 -17.07 -11.96 -4.69
C ILE A 149 -18.25 -12.14 -5.65
N HIS A 150 -17.98 -12.47 -6.91
CA HIS A 150 -19.00 -12.96 -7.85
C HIS A 150 -18.85 -14.47 -8.00
#